data_AF-A0A7I4YBE4-F1
#
_entry.id   AF-A0A7I4YBE4-F1
#
_cell.length_a   1.000
_cell.length_b   1.000
_cell.length_c   1.000
_cell.angle_alpha   90.00
_cell.angle_beta   90.00
_cell.angle_gamma   90.00
#
_symmetry.space_group_name_H-M   'P 1'
#
loop_
_entity.id
_entity.type
_entity.pdbx_description
1 polymer ?
#
loop_
_entity_poly.entity_id
_entity_poly.type
_entity_poly.pdbx_seq_one_letter_code
_entity_poly.pdbx_strand_id
1 'polypeptide(L)'
;MEARKKQRTIEKPSKIRLGIMRYVYVAIDCSRSMTSKVLPPSRFFVTMKILNTFIDKFFEQNPISQLGIIIVKDKKAERFVSLTANVRALKDNLASLNEAICSGDFSLQNALQLALTNLKSLPGHVSREVIVIMSSLSTVDPGNVFSTFEVLRGHNIRCSVIGISAELFVCKQLAKVTNGRYDVVLDQDHFELLLSQHTAPPPSTKAAECNAIRVAFPPHKTIRERSFCVCHPMSAPLSTSRGFLCEQCGARHCSLPAECRVCRMTLVSAPQLARAFRHLAPLPAFTPVSVTEGECMACDHPLSGEGFTCKSCGAIFCFDCDILLHESLHVCPNCV
;
A
#
# COMPACT_ATOMS: atom_id res chain seq x y z
N MET A 1 0.66 10.86 -19.23
CA MET A 1 -0.57 11.65 -18.96
C MET A 1 -1.84 10.93 -19.42
N GLU A 2 -1.88 10.37 -20.64
CA GLU A 2 -3.05 9.64 -21.17
C GLU A 2 -3.46 8.41 -20.35
N ALA A 3 -2.50 7.60 -19.86
CA ALA A 3 -2.82 6.46 -18.99
C ALA A 3 -3.55 6.88 -17.71
N ARG A 4 -3.15 8.01 -17.10
CA ARG A 4 -3.82 8.60 -15.93
C ARG A 4 -5.21 9.13 -16.29
N LYS A 5 -5.40 9.73 -17.49
CA LYS A 5 -6.70 10.14 -18.01
C LYS A 5 -7.64 8.95 -18.21
N LYS A 6 -7.17 7.89 -18.87
CA LYS A 6 -7.94 6.66 -19.15
C LYS A 6 -8.32 5.92 -17.88
N GLN A 7 -7.45 5.91 -16.88
CA GLN A 7 -7.76 5.28 -15.60
C GLN A 7 -8.86 6.01 -14.81
N ARG A 8 -9.04 7.31 -15.02
CA ARG A 8 -10.06 8.10 -14.31
C ARG A 8 -11.46 7.93 -14.86
N THR A 9 -11.58 7.63 -16.14
CA THR A 9 -12.86 7.28 -16.77
C THR A 9 -13.36 5.90 -16.33
N ILE A 10 -12.50 5.08 -15.71
CA ILE A 10 -12.89 3.77 -15.19
C ILE A 10 -13.58 3.95 -13.84
N GLU A 11 -14.85 3.56 -13.79
CA GLU A 11 -15.58 3.51 -12.53
C GLU A 11 -14.94 2.52 -11.55
N LYS A 12 -14.71 2.99 -10.33
CA LYS A 12 -14.32 2.11 -9.24
C LYS A 12 -15.54 1.31 -8.78
N PRO A 13 -15.41 -0.01 -8.58
CA PRO A 13 -16.51 -0.81 -8.08
C PRO A 13 -16.94 -0.30 -6.71
N SER A 14 -18.23 -0.02 -6.55
CA SER A 14 -18.84 0.39 -5.28
C SER A 14 -19.63 -0.77 -4.67
N LYS A 15 -19.90 -0.71 -3.36
CA LYS A 15 -20.70 -1.72 -2.63
C LYS A 15 -20.11 -3.15 -2.65
N ILE A 16 -18.79 -3.26 -2.77
CA ILE A 16 -18.06 -4.54 -2.65
C ILE A 16 -17.40 -4.66 -1.27
N ARG A 17 -17.17 -5.90 -0.83
CA ARG A 17 -16.39 -6.14 0.39
C ARG A 17 -14.91 -5.90 0.09
N LEU A 18 -14.25 -5.13 0.93
CA LEU A 18 -12.84 -4.77 0.80
C LEU A 18 -12.06 -5.27 2.01
N GLY A 19 -10.82 -5.69 1.78
CA GLY A 19 -9.87 -5.99 2.86
C GLY A 19 -9.26 -4.71 3.43
N ILE A 20 -9.91 -4.07 4.40
CA ILE A 20 -9.45 -2.76 4.95
C ILE A 20 -8.20 -2.92 5.84
N MET A 21 -8.14 -3.98 6.64
CA MET A 21 -6.95 -4.30 7.44
C MET A 21 -5.98 -5.12 6.61
N ARG A 22 -4.93 -4.47 6.11
CA ARG A 22 -3.99 -5.08 5.17
C ARG A 22 -2.63 -5.29 5.82
N TYR A 23 -2.07 -6.46 5.61
CA TYR A 23 -0.71 -6.81 5.97
C TYR A 23 0.04 -7.10 4.69
N VAL A 24 0.85 -6.14 4.26
CA VAL A 24 1.48 -6.14 2.95
C VAL A 24 2.98 -6.32 3.14
N TYR A 25 3.55 -7.34 2.50
CA TYR A 25 5.00 -7.43 2.31
C TYR A 25 5.36 -6.94 0.91
N VAL A 26 6.31 -6.00 0.82
CA VAL A 26 6.95 -5.64 -0.44
C VAL A 26 8.26 -6.41 -0.53
N ALA A 27 8.33 -7.38 -1.45
CA ALA A 27 9.53 -8.13 -1.76
C ALA A 27 10.27 -7.46 -2.92
N ILE A 28 11.50 -7.03 -2.68
CA ILE A 28 12.31 -6.26 -3.61
C ILE A 28 13.42 -7.16 -4.14
N ASP A 29 13.49 -7.30 -5.46
CA ASP A 29 14.64 -7.86 -6.14
C ASP A 29 15.87 -6.96 -5.91
N CYS A 30 16.94 -7.52 -5.36
CA CYS A 30 18.25 -6.89 -5.21
C CYS A 30 19.32 -7.79 -5.82
N SER A 31 19.02 -8.36 -6.98
CA SER A 31 19.96 -9.08 -7.84
C SER A 31 20.83 -8.13 -8.66
N ARG A 32 21.79 -8.70 -9.39
CA ARG A 32 22.59 -7.99 -10.40
C ARG A 32 21.77 -7.27 -11.48
N SER A 33 20.52 -7.66 -11.72
CA SER A 33 19.67 -7.03 -12.74
C SER A 33 19.30 -5.58 -12.39
N MET A 34 19.28 -5.25 -11.10
CA MET A 34 18.85 -3.94 -10.59
C MET A 34 19.86 -2.82 -10.82
N THR A 35 21.13 -3.15 -11.07
CA THR A 35 22.18 -2.16 -11.40
C THR A 35 22.12 -1.69 -12.85
N SER A 36 21.22 -2.27 -13.65
CA SER A 36 21.00 -1.86 -15.02
C SER A 36 20.52 -0.40 -15.10
N LYS A 37 21.10 0.36 -16.04
CA LYS A 37 20.80 1.77 -16.29
C LYS A 37 19.70 2.01 -17.32
N VAL A 38 18.93 0.97 -17.69
CA VAL A 38 17.80 1.09 -18.63
C VAL A 38 16.76 2.10 -18.14
N LEU A 39 16.52 2.16 -16.83
CA LEU A 39 15.80 3.25 -16.18
C LEU A 39 16.84 4.13 -15.45
N PRO A 40 17.17 5.32 -15.95
CA PRO A 40 18.23 6.14 -15.35
C PRO A 40 17.81 6.70 -13.98
N PRO A 41 18.73 6.81 -13.00
CA PRO A 41 20.14 6.43 -13.05
C PRO A 41 20.40 4.92 -12.97
N SER A 42 19.55 4.17 -12.25
CA SER A 42 19.48 2.71 -12.31
C SER A 42 18.09 2.21 -11.88
N ARG A 43 17.73 0.96 -12.26
CA ARG A 43 16.47 0.35 -11.84
C ARG A 43 16.32 0.33 -10.32
N PHE A 44 17.42 0.08 -9.60
CA PHE A 44 17.46 0.15 -8.15
C PHE A 44 17.03 1.52 -7.63
N PHE A 45 17.70 2.59 -8.07
CA PHE A 45 17.43 3.95 -7.59
C PHE A 45 15.99 4.38 -7.89
N VAL A 46 15.52 4.11 -9.11
CA VAL A 46 14.14 4.42 -9.53
C VAL A 46 13.14 3.66 -8.66
N THR A 47 13.39 2.38 -8.38
CA THR A 47 12.54 1.56 -7.49
C THR A 47 12.50 2.12 -6.07
N MET A 48 13.65 2.47 -5.48
CA MET A 48 13.70 3.04 -4.12
C MET A 48 12.96 4.38 -4.02
N LYS A 49 13.10 5.25 -5.04
CA LYS A 49 12.39 6.53 -5.11
C LYS A 49 10.87 6.33 -5.18
N ILE A 50 10.41 5.48 -6.10
CA ILE A 50 8.98 5.20 -6.27
C ILE A 50 8.40 4.52 -5.02
N LEU A 51 9.15 3.61 -4.41
CA LEU A 51 8.72 2.92 -3.19
C LEU A 51 8.59 3.89 -2.01
N ASN A 52 9.49 4.87 -1.87
CA ASN A 52 9.37 5.93 -0.87
C ASN A 52 8.06 6.72 -1.01
N THR A 53 7.73 7.13 -2.24
CA THR A 53 6.47 7.83 -2.54
C THR A 53 5.25 6.93 -2.29
N PHE A 54 5.35 5.64 -2.65
CA PHE A 54 4.28 4.67 -2.41
C PHE A 54 4.01 4.47 -0.93
N ILE A 55 5.03 4.40 -0.08
CA ILE A 55 4.85 4.23 1.37
C ILE A 55 4.00 5.38 1.94
N ASP A 56 4.26 6.64 1.54
CA ASP A 56 3.43 7.77 1.98
C ASP A 56 1.98 7.63 1.52
N LYS A 57 1.77 7.43 0.20
CA LYS A 57 0.44 7.30 -0.40
C LYS A 57 -0.33 6.12 0.18
N PHE A 58 0.36 5.02 0.46
CA PHE A 58 -0.21 3.80 1.04
C PHE A 58 -0.77 4.06 2.44
N PHE A 59 0.02 4.66 3.34
CA PHE A 59 -0.41 4.93 4.72
C PHE A 59 -1.38 6.10 4.85
N GLU A 60 -1.36 7.03 3.89
CA GLU A 60 -2.37 8.09 3.80
C GLU A 60 -3.77 7.50 3.56
N GLN A 61 -3.87 6.54 2.64
CA GLN A 61 -5.11 5.87 2.26
C GLN A 61 -5.47 4.66 3.14
N ASN A 62 -4.49 4.00 3.76
CA ASN A 62 -4.66 2.77 4.53
C ASN A 62 -4.01 2.89 5.92
N PRO A 63 -4.53 3.76 6.81
CA PRO A 63 -3.84 4.06 8.06
C PRO A 63 -3.73 2.84 8.99
N ILE A 64 -4.72 1.94 9.00
CA ILE A 64 -4.74 0.76 9.88
C ILE A 64 -3.98 -0.45 9.31
N SER A 65 -3.33 -0.30 8.16
CA SER A 65 -2.56 -1.37 7.53
C SER A 65 -1.14 -1.44 8.07
N GLN A 66 -0.46 -2.55 7.84
CA GLN A 66 0.96 -2.73 8.15
C GLN A 66 1.73 -3.08 6.88
N LEU A 67 2.94 -2.55 6.78
CA LEU A 67 3.84 -2.81 5.66
C LEU A 67 5.16 -3.37 6.18
N GLY A 68 5.67 -4.38 5.51
CA GLY A 68 7.00 -4.95 5.74
C GLY A 68 7.80 -4.99 4.44
N ILE A 69 9.13 -5.01 4.56
CA ILE A 69 10.04 -5.02 3.41
C ILE A 69 10.87 -6.30 3.47
N ILE A 70 10.89 -7.05 2.37
CA ILE A 70 11.74 -8.21 2.15
C ILE A 70 12.72 -7.86 1.03
N ILE A 71 14.00 -8.14 1.25
CA ILE A 71 15.04 -7.99 0.23
C ILE A 71 15.44 -9.38 -0.23
N VAL A 72 15.58 -9.54 -1.55
CA VAL A 72 16.00 -10.80 -2.16
C VAL A 72 17.30 -10.56 -2.90
N LYS A 73 18.40 -11.10 -2.39
CA LYS A 73 19.74 -10.99 -2.98
C LYS A 73 20.47 -12.31 -2.84
N ASP A 74 21.33 -12.62 -3.80
CA ASP A 74 22.15 -13.85 -3.79
C ASP A 74 21.38 -15.11 -3.37
N LYS A 75 20.23 -15.33 -4.01
CA LYS A 75 19.32 -16.48 -3.82
C LYS A 75 18.74 -16.59 -2.41
N LYS A 76 18.90 -15.57 -1.55
CA LYS A 76 18.39 -15.54 -0.18
C LYS A 76 17.36 -14.41 -0.03
N ALA A 77 16.37 -14.65 0.81
CA ALA A 77 15.39 -13.65 1.20
C ALA A 77 15.64 -13.24 2.66
N GLU A 78 15.71 -11.94 2.88
CA GLU A 78 15.94 -11.33 4.19
C GLU A 78 14.78 -10.40 4.54
N ARG A 79 14.25 -10.54 5.76
CA ARG A 79 13.20 -9.65 6.28
C ARG A 79 13.87 -8.37 6.77
N PHE A 80 14.09 -7.45 5.83
CA PHE A 80 14.77 -6.19 6.09
C PHE A 80 13.99 -5.30 7.07
N VAL A 81 12.68 -5.17 6.87
CA VAL A 81 11.79 -4.49 7.83
C VAL A 81 10.62 -5.39 8.19
N SER A 82 10.40 -5.59 9.49
CA SER A 82 9.23 -6.32 9.98
C SER A 82 7.94 -5.51 9.76
N LEU A 83 6.79 -6.19 9.71
CA LEU A 83 5.48 -5.53 9.57
C LEU A 83 5.32 -4.42 10.62
N THR A 84 5.10 -3.21 10.14
CA THR A 84 4.97 -2.02 10.98
C THR A 84 4.05 -1.00 10.32
N ALA A 85 3.45 -0.14 11.15
CA ALA A 85 2.74 1.06 10.70
C ALA A 85 3.61 2.33 10.83
N ASN A 86 4.87 2.20 11.27
CA ASN A 86 5.78 3.33 11.42
C ASN A 86 6.44 3.69 10.08
N VAL A 87 5.86 4.70 9.41
CA VAL A 87 6.33 5.26 8.14
C VAL A 87 7.80 5.71 8.19
N ARG A 88 8.21 6.36 9.28
CA ARG A 88 9.59 6.86 9.44
C ARG A 88 10.58 5.71 9.48
N ALA A 89 10.30 4.69 10.30
CA ALA A 89 11.14 3.50 10.38
C ALA A 89 11.29 2.82 9.00
N LEU A 90 10.21 2.70 8.22
CA LEU A 90 10.29 2.13 6.87
C LEU A 90 11.19 2.96 5.95
N LYS A 91 11.02 4.28 5.95
CA LYS A 91 11.79 5.20 5.11
C LYS A 91 13.26 5.29 5.50
N ASP A 92 13.57 5.36 6.79
CA ASP A 92 14.94 5.44 7.29
C ASP A 92 15.71 4.16 6.92
N ASN A 93 15.07 2.99 7.07
CA ASN A 93 15.65 1.73 6.63
C ASN A 93 15.80 1.70 5.11
N LEU A 94 14.79 2.15 4.34
CA LEU A 94 14.88 2.19 2.88
C LEU A 94 16.00 3.12 2.38
N ALA A 95 16.22 4.25 3.06
CA ALA A 95 17.30 5.19 2.76
C ALA A 95 18.70 4.64 3.09
N SER A 96 18.80 3.67 3.99
CA SER A 96 20.06 2.98 4.28
C SER A 96 20.49 1.98 3.20
N LEU A 97 19.57 1.62 2.29
CA LEU A 97 19.86 0.72 1.18
C LEU A 97 20.55 1.46 0.04
N ASN A 98 21.70 0.95 -0.37
CA ASN A 98 22.47 1.47 -1.50
C ASN A 98 22.57 0.43 -2.61
N GLU A 99 22.83 0.88 -3.84
CA GLU A 99 22.95 0.00 -5.00
C GLU A 99 24.01 -1.11 -4.83
N ALA A 100 25.03 -0.88 -3.99
CA ALA A 100 26.05 -1.86 -3.64
C ALA A 100 25.51 -3.16 -3.02
N ILE A 101 24.27 -3.18 -2.49
CA ILE A 101 23.64 -4.40 -2.00
C ILE A 101 23.21 -5.34 -3.13
N CYS A 102 23.08 -4.82 -4.36
CA CYS A 102 22.54 -5.56 -5.50
C CYS A 102 23.57 -6.57 -6.01
N SER A 103 23.35 -7.85 -5.72
CA SER A 103 24.29 -8.91 -6.10
C SER A 103 23.62 -10.27 -6.24
N GLY A 104 24.30 -11.16 -6.96
CA GLY A 104 23.83 -12.53 -7.20
C GLY A 104 22.51 -12.58 -7.98
N ASP A 105 21.76 -13.65 -7.74
CA ASP A 105 20.51 -13.96 -8.45
C ASP A 105 19.29 -13.84 -7.54
N PHE A 106 18.12 -13.61 -8.14
CA PHE A 106 16.85 -13.54 -7.44
C PHE A 106 16.29 -14.93 -7.12
N SER A 107 15.66 -15.11 -5.95
CA SER A 107 14.89 -16.31 -5.59
C SER A 107 13.48 -15.92 -5.16
N LEU A 108 12.51 -16.21 -6.02
CA LEU A 108 11.10 -16.00 -5.77
C LEU A 108 10.59 -16.89 -4.63
N GLN A 109 10.99 -18.17 -4.63
CA GLN A 109 10.51 -19.13 -3.66
C GLN A 109 10.90 -18.74 -2.24
N ASN A 110 12.15 -18.33 -2.01
CA ASN A 110 12.61 -17.94 -0.68
C ASN A 110 11.90 -16.66 -0.20
N ALA A 111 11.63 -15.71 -1.10
CA ALA A 111 10.86 -14.50 -0.78
C ALA A 111 9.44 -14.85 -0.32
N LEU A 112 8.78 -15.73 -1.06
CA LEU A 112 7.42 -16.18 -0.79
C LEU A 112 7.32 -17.02 0.49
N GLN A 113 8.28 -17.92 0.74
CA GLN A 113 8.33 -18.72 1.96
C GLN A 113 8.54 -17.86 3.21
N LEU A 114 9.40 -16.84 3.11
CA LEU A 114 9.60 -15.88 4.19
C LEU A 114 8.33 -15.07 4.46
N ALA A 115 7.67 -14.58 3.42
CA ALA A 115 6.38 -13.88 3.55
C ALA A 115 5.31 -14.79 4.17
N LEU A 116 5.17 -16.03 3.68
CA LEU A 116 4.25 -17.04 4.20
C LEU A 116 4.46 -17.26 5.71
N THR A 117 5.71 -17.43 6.14
CA THR A 117 6.04 -17.69 7.55
C THR A 117 5.58 -16.56 8.47
N ASN A 118 5.63 -15.32 7.99
CA ASN A 118 5.21 -14.14 8.75
C ASN A 118 3.71 -13.83 8.65
N LEU A 119 3.05 -14.24 7.56
CA LEU A 119 1.63 -13.94 7.31
C LEU A 119 0.68 -15.05 7.76
N LYS A 120 1.12 -16.32 7.82
CA LYS A 120 0.25 -17.48 8.08
C LYS A 120 -0.46 -17.46 9.44
N SER A 121 0.15 -16.81 10.45
CA SER A 121 -0.36 -16.74 11.82
C SER A 121 -1.35 -15.59 12.04
N LEU A 122 -1.52 -14.71 11.06
CA LEU A 122 -2.46 -13.60 11.18
C LEU A 122 -3.90 -14.10 11.19
N PRO A 123 -4.87 -13.35 11.74
CA PRO A 123 -6.29 -13.73 11.72
C PRO A 123 -6.85 -13.93 10.29
N GLY A 124 -7.99 -14.62 10.15
CA GLY A 124 -8.63 -14.85 8.85
C GLY A 124 -9.34 -13.63 8.25
N HIS A 125 -9.65 -12.63 9.08
CA HIS A 125 -10.35 -11.40 8.67
C HIS A 125 -9.43 -10.32 8.08
N VAL A 126 -8.11 -10.53 8.11
CA VAL A 126 -7.14 -9.57 7.57
C VAL A 126 -6.76 -9.93 6.14
N SER A 127 -6.50 -8.92 5.31
CA SER A 127 -5.94 -9.12 3.99
C SER A 127 -4.44 -9.39 4.10
N ARG A 128 -4.00 -10.54 3.58
CA ARG A 128 -2.58 -10.96 3.57
C ARG A 128 -2.06 -10.80 2.15
N GLU A 129 -1.11 -9.89 1.96
CA GLU A 129 -0.69 -9.48 0.63
C GLU A 129 0.83 -9.50 0.49
N VAL A 130 1.30 -9.90 -0.69
CA VAL A 130 2.70 -9.81 -1.09
C VAL A 130 2.78 -9.10 -2.44
N ILE A 131 3.57 -8.04 -2.51
CA ILE A 131 3.88 -7.32 -3.75
C ILE A 131 5.35 -7.59 -4.08
N VAL A 132 5.60 -8.30 -5.17
CA VAL A 132 6.95 -8.62 -5.62
C VAL A 132 7.36 -7.65 -6.71
N ILE A 133 8.43 -6.89 -6.48
CA ILE A 133 9.06 -6.03 -7.49
C ILE A 133 10.24 -6.81 -8.06
N MET A 134 10.11 -7.30 -9.29
CA MET A 134 11.09 -8.19 -9.92
C MET A 134 11.73 -7.51 -11.14
N SER A 135 13.07 -7.49 -11.19
CA SER A 135 13.83 -7.01 -12.35
C SER A 135 14.47 -8.16 -13.13
N SER A 136 14.86 -9.22 -12.43
CA SER A 136 15.45 -10.42 -13.02
C SER A 136 14.52 -11.08 -14.02
N LEU A 137 15.09 -11.67 -15.07
CA LEU A 137 14.36 -12.47 -16.05
C LEU A 137 14.29 -13.96 -15.71
N SER A 138 14.98 -14.35 -14.65
CA SER A 138 15.02 -15.71 -14.13
C SER A 138 14.90 -15.67 -12.61
N THR A 139 14.42 -16.78 -12.06
CA THR A 139 14.40 -17.05 -10.62
C THR A 139 15.20 -18.31 -10.37
N VAL A 140 16.05 -18.30 -9.33
CA VAL A 140 16.90 -19.41 -8.94
C VAL A 140 16.42 -19.91 -7.59
N ASP A 141 15.57 -20.94 -7.63
CA ASP A 141 14.84 -21.45 -6.48
C ASP A 141 15.31 -22.85 -6.07
N PRO A 142 15.29 -23.20 -4.77
CA PRO A 142 15.78 -24.48 -4.28
C PRO A 142 14.89 -25.68 -4.65
N GLY A 143 13.61 -25.46 -4.96
CA GLY A 143 12.68 -26.53 -5.30
C GLY A 143 11.55 -26.08 -6.23
N ASN A 144 10.46 -26.86 -6.25
CA ASN A 144 9.33 -26.57 -7.12
C ASN A 144 8.51 -25.38 -6.58
N VAL A 145 8.66 -24.22 -7.22
CA VAL A 145 7.95 -22.98 -6.87
C VAL A 145 6.42 -23.10 -6.96
N PHE A 146 5.88 -23.93 -7.86
CA PHE A 146 4.43 -24.10 -8.03
C PHE A 146 3.78 -24.72 -6.79
N SER A 147 4.48 -25.62 -6.08
CA SER A 147 4.00 -26.15 -4.80
C SER A 147 3.83 -25.04 -3.74
N THR A 148 4.70 -24.03 -3.78
CA THR A 148 4.62 -22.88 -2.86
C THR A 148 3.41 -22.01 -3.18
N PHE A 149 3.01 -21.90 -4.46
CA PHE A 149 1.81 -21.15 -4.85
C PHE A 149 0.54 -21.78 -4.29
N GLU A 150 0.45 -23.11 -4.31
CA GLU A 150 -0.68 -23.85 -3.74
C GLU A 150 -0.77 -23.67 -2.23
N VAL A 151 0.37 -23.67 -1.52
CA VAL A 151 0.42 -23.39 -0.08
C VAL A 151 -0.02 -21.95 0.23
N LEU A 152 0.44 -20.96 -0.55
CA LEU A 152 0.02 -19.58 -0.40
C LEU A 152 -1.50 -19.41 -0.61
N ARG A 153 -2.05 -20.09 -1.62
CA ARG A 153 -3.49 -20.13 -1.88
C ARG A 153 -4.25 -20.73 -0.70
N GLY A 154 -3.77 -21.83 -0.13
CA GLY A 154 -4.37 -22.46 1.06
C GLY A 154 -4.41 -21.55 2.28
N HIS A 155 -3.45 -20.63 2.41
CA HIS A 155 -3.43 -19.61 3.47
C HIS A 155 -4.08 -18.27 3.08
N ASN A 156 -4.80 -18.20 1.95
CA ASN A 156 -5.44 -17.00 1.43
C ASN A 156 -4.48 -15.80 1.31
N ILE A 157 -3.23 -16.04 0.93
CA ILE A 157 -2.23 -14.99 0.70
C ILE A 157 -2.29 -14.57 -0.77
N ARG A 158 -2.58 -13.29 -1.01
CA ARG A 158 -2.66 -12.70 -2.34
C ARG A 158 -1.28 -12.20 -2.77
N CYS A 159 -0.75 -12.70 -3.88
CA CYS A 159 0.56 -12.29 -4.39
C CYS A 159 0.43 -11.56 -5.72
N SER A 160 0.89 -10.32 -5.77
CA SER A 160 0.97 -9.54 -7.00
C SER A 160 2.43 -9.30 -7.37
N VAL A 161 2.71 -9.18 -8.66
CA VAL A 161 4.07 -8.98 -9.18
C VAL A 161 4.09 -7.73 -10.06
N ILE A 162 5.16 -6.95 -9.98
CA ILE A 162 5.48 -5.87 -10.90
C ILE A 162 6.85 -6.22 -11.52
N GLY A 163 6.84 -6.54 -12.81
CA GLY A 163 8.04 -6.87 -13.57
C GLY A 163 8.61 -5.62 -14.25
N ILE A 164 9.89 -5.31 -14.04
CA ILE A 164 10.48 -4.06 -14.58
C ILE A 164 10.77 -4.13 -16.08
N SER A 165 10.78 -5.32 -16.71
CA SER A 165 11.18 -5.43 -18.14
C SER A 165 10.40 -6.43 -18.96
N ALA A 166 10.05 -7.58 -18.40
CA ALA A 166 9.38 -8.63 -19.15
C ALA A 166 8.31 -9.31 -18.30
N GLU A 167 7.37 -9.93 -19.00
CA GLU A 167 6.42 -10.88 -18.44
C GLU A 167 7.08 -12.26 -18.32
N LEU A 168 7.13 -12.81 -17.11
CA LEU A 168 7.57 -14.18 -16.82
C LEU A 168 6.36 -15.09 -16.57
N PHE A 169 6.36 -16.25 -17.23
CA PHE A 169 5.30 -17.25 -17.07
C PHE A 169 5.06 -17.65 -15.60
N VAL A 170 6.15 -17.88 -14.84
CA VAL A 170 6.07 -18.26 -13.42
C VAL A 170 5.36 -17.19 -12.58
N CYS A 171 5.67 -15.91 -12.81
CA CYS A 171 5.04 -14.79 -12.11
C CYS A 171 3.57 -14.62 -12.50
N LYS A 172 3.23 -14.84 -13.77
CA LYS A 172 1.85 -14.84 -14.25
C LYS A 172 1.02 -15.94 -13.58
N GLN A 173 1.59 -17.13 -13.42
CA GLN A 173 0.94 -18.23 -12.70
C GLN A 173 0.77 -17.93 -11.21
N LEU A 174 1.79 -17.36 -10.55
CA LEU A 174 1.68 -16.92 -9.15
C LEU A 174 0.50 -15.96 -8.94
N ALA A 175 0.41 -14.91 -9.77
CA ALA A 175 -0.65 -13.92 -9.68
C ALA A 175 -2.03 -14.56 -9.94
N LYS A 176 -2.13 -15.45 -10.94
CA LYS A 176 -3.39 -16.16 -11.26
C LYS A 176 -3.85 -17.09 -10.13
N VAL A 177 -2.94 -17.88 -9.55
CA VAL A 177 -3.26 -18.87 -8.50
C VAL A 177 -3.66 -18.19 -7.19
N THR A 178 -3.06 -17.03 -6.88
CA THR A 178 -3.27 -16.31 -5.61
C THR A 178 -4.26 -15.14 -5.71
N ASN A 179 -5.00 -15.02 -6.83
CA ASN A 179 -5.91 -13.90 -7.11
C ASN A 179 -5.24 -12.51 -7.01
N GLY A 180 -3.95 -12.43 -7.34
CA GLY A 180 -3.21 -11.20 -7.48
C GLY A 180 -3.25 -10.66 -8.91
N ARG A 181 -2.29 -9.79 -9.22
CA ARG A 181 -2.10 -9.21 -10.55
C ARG A 181 -0.63 -9.25 -10.94
N TYR A 182 -0.37 -9.31 -12.24
CA TYR A 182 0.97 -9.18 -12.78
C TYR A 182 0.99 -8.08 -13.83
N ASP A 183 1.85 -7.09 -13.63
CA ASP A 183 2.00 -5.97 -14.53
C ASP A 183 3.46 -5.79 -14.92
N VAL A 184 3.68 -5.28 -16.13
CA VAL A 184 5.01 -5.00 -16.67
C VAL A 184 5.18 -3.50 -16.79
N VAL A 185 6.29 -3.01 -16.25
CA VAL A 185 6.68 -1.60 -16.32
C VAL A 185 7.10 -1.24 -17.74
N LEU A 186 6.67 -0.08 -18.20
CA LEU A 186 7.03 0.47 -19.52
C LEU A 186 8.05 1.61 -19.34
N ASP A 187 7.74 2.53 -18.44
CA ASP A 187 8.56 3.68 -18.07
C ASP A 187 8.41 3.99 -16.57
N GLN A 188 9.13 5.02 -16.09
CA GLN A 188 9.11 5.41 -14.69
C GLN A 188 7.72 5.87 -14.20
N ASP A 189 6.97 6.61 -15.02
CA ASP A 189 5.66 7.13 -14.64
C ASP A 189 4.62 6.01 -14.59
N HIS A 190 4.72 5.04 -15.51
CA HIS A 190 3.93 3.83 -15.51
C HIS A 190 4.27 2.97 -14.30
N PHE A 191 5.53 2.89 -13.88
CA PHE A 191 5.89 2.17 -12.65
C PHE A 191 5.24 2.81 -11.42
N GLU A 192 5.32 4.14 -11.29
CA GLU A 192 4.65 4.85 -10.20
C GLU A 192 3.14 4.59 -10.22
N LEU A 193 2.53 4.60 -11.42
CA LEU A 193 1.11 4.30 -11.59
C LEU A 193 0.78 2.87 -11.12
N LEU A 194 1.51 1.86 -11.59
CA LEU A 194 1.28 0.46 -11.23
C LEU A 194 1.39 0.24 -9.72
N LEU A 195 2.42 0.80 -9.08
CA LEU A 195 2.59 0.67 -7.64
C LEU A 195 1.50 1.45 -6.88
N SER A 196 1.10 2.63 -7.37
CA SER A 196 -0.02 3.40 -6.78
C SER A 196 -1.35 2.64 -6.83
N GLN A 197 -1.58 1.79 -7.82
CA GLN A 197 -2.82 0.99 -7.88
C GLN A 197 -2.91 -0.03 -6.73
N HIS A 198 -1.78 -0.40 -6.11
CA HIS A 198 -1.76 -1.23 -4.92
C HIS A 198 -2.11 -0.48 -3.62
N THR A 199 -2.28 0.85 -3.65
CA THR A 199 -2.80 1.58 -2.48
C THR A 199 -4.28 1.32 -2.26
N ALA A 200 -5.05 1.03 -3.32
CA ALA A 200 -6.44 0.64 -3.17
C ALA A 200 -6.55 -0.75 -2.50
N PRO A 201 -7.40 -0.93 -1.48
CA PRO A 201 -7.62 -2.24 -0.87
C PRO A 201 -8.20 -3.21 -1.89
N PRO A 202 -7.71 -4.46 -1.97
CA PRO A 202 -8.24 -5.44 -2.90
C PRO A 202 -9.68 -5.85 -2.52
N PRO A 203 -10.48 -6.30 -3.50
CA PRO A 203 -11.76 -6.95 -3.22
C PRO A 203 -11.52 -8.20 -2.38
N SER A 204 -12.30 -8.32 -1.30
CA SER A 204 -12.28 -9.49 -0.43
C SER A 204 -13.06 -10.64 -1.07
N THR A 205 -12.52 -11.86 -0.97
CA THR A 205 -13.22 -13.05 -1.44
C THR A 205 -14.35 -13.40 -0.49
N LYS A 206 -15.39 -14.10 -0.97
CA LYS A 206 -16.50 -14.56 -0.11
C LYS A 206 -16.05 -15.48 1.03
N ALA A 207 -14.89 -16.13 0.87
CA ALA A 207 -14.30 -17.03 1.85
C ALA A 207 -13.58 -16.30 3.00
N ALA A 208 -13.37 -14.98 2.90
CA ALA A 208 -12.72 -14.21 3.96
C ALA A 208 -13.64 -14.08 5.19
N GLU A 209 -13.08 -14.32 6.37
CA GLU A 209 -13.80 -14.21 7.63
C GLU A 209 -14.24 -12.75 7.87
N CYS A 210 -15.47 -12.57 8.35
CA CYS A 210 -16.02 -11.26 8.70
C CYS A 210 -16.24 -11.22 10.21
N ASN A 211 -15.18 -10.94 10.96
CA ASN A 211 -15.22 -10.90 12.42
C ASN A 211 -15.21 -9.46 12.91
N ALA A 212 -16.05 -9.16 13.92
CA ALA A 212 -16.00 -7.89 14.62
C ALA A 212 -14.74 -7.84 15.49
N ILE A 213 -13.89 -6.84 15.25
CA ILE A 213 -12.69 -6.62 16.06
C ILE A 213 -12.95 -5.57 17.13
N ARG A 214 -12.32 -5.74 18.28
CA ARG A 214 -12.30 -4.69 19.31
C ARG A 214 -11.24 -3.66 18.93
N VAL A 215 -11.62 -2.39 18.92
CA VAL A 215 -10.75 -1.25 18.62
C VAL A 215 -10.93 -0.23 19.74
N ALA A 216 -9.84 0.42 20.15
CA ALA A 216 -9.89 1.54 21.08
C ALA A 216 -9.50 2.86 20.39
N PHE A 217 -10.16 3.93 20.82
CA PHE A 217 -9.94 5.30 20.34
C PHE A 217 -9.34 6.19 21.44
N PRO A 218 -8.07 5.95 21.84
CA PRO A 218 -7.50 6.68 22.95
C PRO A 218 -7.32 8.17 22.58
N PRO A 219 -7.69 9.09 23.47
CA PRO A 219 -7.54 10.53 23.25
C PRO A 219 -6.07 10.94 23.36
N HIS A 220 -5.68 11.95 22.59
CA HIS A 220 -4.36 12.55 22.70
C HIS A 220 -4.30 13.45 23.94
N LYS A 221 -3.50 13.06 24.93
CA LYS A 221 -3.42 13.76 26.23
C LYS A 221 -1.97 14.02 26.61
N THR A 222 -1.75 15.05 27.42
CA THR A 222 -0.45 15.29 28.08
C THR A 222 -0.36 14.40 29.31
N ILE A 223 0.55 13.44 29.29
CA ILE A 223 0.76 12.47 30.38
C ILE A 223 1.82 13.06 31.32
N ARG A 224 1.38 13.52 32.49
CA ARG A 224 2.26 14.14 33.51
C ARG A 224 3.12 13.11 34.23
N GLU A 225 2.56 11.91 34.42
CA GLU A 225 3.25 10.80 35.08
C GLU A 225 4.44 10.30 34.26
N ARG A 226 5.54 9.99 34.97
CA ARG A 226 6.74 9.44 34.35
C ARG A 226 6.47 7.99 33.97
N SER A 227 6.46 7.69 32.67
CA SER A 227 6.18 6.35 32.16
C SER A 227 6.97 6.06 30.88
N PHE A 228 7.26 4.77 30.66
CA PHE A 228 7.93 4.29 29.47
C PHE A 228 6.94 4.20 28.30
N CYS A 229 7.40 4.55 27.10
CA CYS A 229 6.63 4.29 25.89
C CYS A 229 6.82 2.84 25.46
N VAL A 230 5.73 2.10 25.29
CA VAL A 230 5.76 0.70 24.82
C VAL A 230 6.35 0.57 23.41
N CYS A 231 6.26 1.63 22.60
CA CYS A 231 6.85 1.64 21.26
C CYS A 231 8.39 1.76 21.29
N HIS A 232 8.96 2.34 22.34
CA HIS A 232 10.40 2.61 22.47
C HIS A 232 10.88 2.24 23.88
N PRO A 233 10.86 0.95 24.25
CA PRO A 233 11.13 0.51 25.62
C PRO A 233 12.56 0.84 26.08
N MET A 234 13.50 0.99 25.13
CA MET A 234 14.91 1.32 25.42
C MET A 234 15.15 2.83 25.56
N SER A 235 14.15 3.67 25.30
CA SER A 235 14.28 5.13 25.47
C SER A 235 14.10 5.53 26.94
N ALA A 236 14.70 6.66 27.32
CA ALA A 236 14.54 7.22 28.66
C ALA A 236 13.03 7.43 28.97
N PRO A 237 12.60 7.22 30.23
CA PRO A 237 11.21 7.38 30.60
C PRO A 237 10.76 8.82 30.34
N LEU A 238 9.65 8.96 29.63
CA LEU A 238 9.11 10.25 29.23
C LEU A 238 8.40 10.89 30.43
N SER A 239 8.88 12.06 30.84
CA SER A 239 8.20 12.91 31.83
C SER A 239 7.43 14.00 31.09
N THR A 240 6.17 14.24 31.46
CA THR A 240 5.33 15.33 30.93
C THR A 240 5.39 15.44 29.39
N SER A 241 5.00 14.37 28.70
CA SER A 241 4.95 14.39 27.23
C SER A 241 3.58 14.01 26.70
N ARG A 242 3.27 14.48 25.49
CA ARG A 242 2.03 14.14 24.80
C ARG A 242 2.09 12.73 24.26
N GLY A 243 0.96 12.03 24.32
CA GLY A 243 0.84 10.69 23.79
C GLY A 243 -0.57 10.13 24.00
N PHE A 244 -0.66 8.81 23.93
CA PHE A 244 -1.90 8.06 24.04
C PHE A 244 -1.75 7.01 25.14
N LEU A 245 -2.78 6.84 25.95
CA LEU A 245 -2.86 5.75 26.92
C LEU A 245 -3.83 4.71 26.40
N CYS A 246 -3.46 3.44 26.45
CA CYS A 246 -4.38 2.37 26.10
C CYS A 246 -5.53 2.33 27.11
N GLU A 247 -6.77 2.48 26.64
CA GLU A 247 -7.97 2.48 27.49
C GLU A 247 -8.19 1.15 28.24
N GLN A 248 -7.57 0.05 27.80
CA GLN A 248 -7.72 -1.26 28.45
C GLN A 248 -6.65 -1.54 29.51
N CYS A 249 -5.39 -1.14 29.29
CA CYS A 249 -4.27 -1.51 30.16
C CYS A 249 -3.43 -0.32 30.65
N GLY A 250 -3.75 0.91 30.26
CA GLY A 250 -3.00 2.11 30.63
C GLY A 250 -1.63 2.25 29.94
N ALA A 251 -1.24 1.32 29.06
CA ALA A 251 0.05 1.38 28.37
C ALA A 251 0.21 2.67 27.55
N ARG A 252 1.37 3.29 27.65
CA ARG A 252 1.68 4.54 26.94
C ARG A 252 2.22 4.28 25.53
N HIS A 253 1.63 4.97 24.56
CA HIS A 253 2.01 4.97 23.16
C HIS A 253 2.31 6.40 22.69
N CYS A 254 3.35 6.56 21.85
CA CYS A 254 3.73 7.85 21.29
C CYS A 254 2.95 8.22 20.01
N SER A 255 2.42 7.24 19.30
CA SER A 255 1.76 7.43 18.01
C SER A 255 0.67 6.39 17.78
N LEU A 256 -0.34 6.78 17.01
CA LEU A 256 -1.38 5.92 16.47
C LEU A 256 -1.30 5.91 14.94
N PRO A 257 -1.68 4.81 14.27
CA PRO A 257 -2.26 3.60 14.84
C PRO A 257 -1.20 2.64 15.37
N ALA A 258 -1.57 1.82 16.36
CA ALA A 258 -0.68 0.84 16.96
C ALA A 258 -1.44 -0.35 17.54
N GLU A 259 -0.82 -1.53 17.55
CA GLU A 259 -1.28 -2.66 18.36
C GLU A 259 -0.63 -2.57 19.74
N CYS A 260 -1.43 -2.60 20.81
CA CYS A 260 -0.91 -2.57 22.16
C CYS A 260 -0.15 -3.87 22.47
N ARG A 261 1.14 -3.79 22.80
CA ARG A 261 1.94 -5.00 23.12
C ARG A 261 1.55 -5.68 24.43
N VAL A 262 0.81 -4.97 25.30
CA VAL A 262 0.35 -5.48 26.61
C VAL A 262 -0.97 -6.22 26.46
N CYS A 263 -2.03 -5.56 25.98
CA CYS A 263 -3.37 -6.15 25.89
C CYS A 263 -3.80 -6.59 24.49
N ARG A 264 -2.96 -6.41 23.47
CA ARG A 264 -3.23 -6.74 22.05
C ARG A 264 -4.40 -5.98 21.40
N MET A 265 -4.95 -4.98 22.07
CA MET A 265 -5.98 -4.10 21.50
C MET A 265 -5.42 -3.25 20.37
N THR A 266 -6.17 -3.13 19.27
CA THR A 266 -5.86 -2.22 18.17
C THR A 266 -6.24 -0.80 18.58
N LEU A 267 -5.27 0.11 18.59
CA LEU A 267 -5.42 1.52 18.94
C LEU A 267 -5.43 2.34 17.64
N VAL A 268 -6.52 3.07 17.39
CA VAL A 268 -6.71 3.87 16.17
C VAL A 268 -7.33 5.21 16.54
N SER A 269 -7.06 6.26 15.78
CA SER A 269 -7.82 7.51 15.91
C SER A 269 -9.07 7.48 15.02
N ALA A 270 -10.19 8.03 15.49
CA ALA A 270 -11.42 8.10 14.68
C ALA A 270 -11.20 8.78 13.31
N PRO A 271 -10.41 9.87 13.18
CA PRO A 271 -10.10 10.47 11.88
C PRO A 271 -9.30 9.55 10.95
N GLN A 272 -8.41 8.69 11.47
CA GLN A 272 -7.71 7.69 10.65
C GLN A 272 -8.68 6.64 10.11
N LEU A 273 -9.61 6.15 10.94
CA LEU A 273 -10.60 5.18 10.47
C LEU A 273 -11.53 5.80 9.41
N ALA A 274 -11.94 7.07 9.59
CA ALA A 274 -12.75 7.79 8.61
C ALA A 274 -12.07 7.91 7.23
N ARG A 275 -10.73 8.00 7.18
CA ARG A 275 -10.01 7.97 5.89
C ARG A 275 -10.16 6.64 5.16
N ALA A 276 -10.15 5.52 5.89
CA ALA A 276 -10.37 4.21 5.29
C ALA A 276 -11.80 4.03 4.74
N PHE A 277 -12.78 4.77 5.29
CA PHE A 277 -14.17 4.76 4.80
C PHE A 277 -14.31 5.28 3.36
N ARG A 278 -13.37 6.12 2.89
CA ARG A 278 -13.35 6.62 1.51
C ARG A 278 -13.28 5.50 0.47
N HIS A 279 -12.70 4.35 0.81
CA HIS A 279 -12.67 3.18 -0.07
C HIS A 279 -14.03 2.49 -0.20
N LEU A 280 -14.89 2.61 0.82
CA LEU A 280 -16.21 1.98 0.83
C LEU A 280 -17.24 2.75 0.01
N ALA A 281 -17.10 4.08 -0.04
CA ALA A 281 -17.92 4.98 -0.83
C ALA A 281 -17.04 5.85 -1.74
N PRO A 282 -16.44 5.27 -2.80
CA PRO A 282 -15.59 6.04 -3.71
C PRO A 282 -16.43 7.05 -4.51
N LEU A 283 -15.84 8.20 -4.80
CA LEU A 283 -16.41 9.18 -5.73
C LEU A 283 -16.58 8.52 -7.12
N PRO A 284 -17.79 8.52 -7.70
CA PRO A 284 -18.01 7.99 -9.05
C PRO A 284 -17.19 8.78 -10.09
N ALA A 285 -16.64 8.06 -11.07
CA ALA A 285 -15.90 8.69 -12.16
C ALA A 285 -16.77 9.71 -12.90
N PHE A 286 -16.22 10.90 -13.13
CA PHE A 286 -16.88 11.94 -13.89
C PHE A 286 -16.91 11.58 -15.38
N THR A 287 -17.96 12.04 -16.08
CA THR A 287 -18.10 11.81 -17.52
C THR A 287 -17.43 12.93 -18.31
N PRO A 288 -16.56 12.64 -19.27
CA PRO A 288 -16.01 13.67 -20.14
C PRO A 288 -17.11 14.24 -21.02
N VAL A 289 -17.18 15.57 -21.10
CA VAL A 289 -18.13 16.33 -21.91
C VAL A 289 -17.41 17.42 -22.69
N SER A 290 -17.92 17.73 -23.88
CA SER A 290 -17.43 18.86 -24.66
C SER A 290 -18.08 20.15 -24.18
N VAL A 291 -17.27 21.15 -23.84
CA VAL A 291 -17.73 22.45 -23.34
C VAL A 291 -17.37 23.52 -24.35
N THR A 292 -18.37 24.24 -24.88
CA THR A 292 -18.14 25.37 -25.81
C THR A 292 -17.57 26.56 -25.08
N GLU A 293 -18.30 27.05 -24.07
CA GLU A 293 -17.86 28.08 -23.11
C GLU A 293 -18.52 27.76 -21.77
N GLY A 294 -17.75 27.84 -20.69
CA GLY A 294 -18.23 27.61 -19.33
C GLY A 294 -17.13 27.85 -18.32
N GLU A 295 -17.44 27.68 -17.05
CA GLU A 295 -16.48 27.83 -15.96
C GLU A 295 -16.45 26.57 -15.12
N CYS A 296 -15.27 26.26 -14.58
CA CYS A 296 -15.11 25.16 -13.65
C CYS A 296 -15.80 25.49 -12.32
N MET A 297 -16.74 24.66 -11.88
CA MET A 297 -17.50 24.87 -10.64
C MET A 297 -16.65 24.99 -9.37
N ALA A 298 -15.40 24.51 -9.37
CA ALA A 298 -14.54 24.51 -8.18
C ALA A 298 -13.49 25.61 -8.15
N CYS A 299 -13.04 26.11 -9.30
CA CYS A 299 -11.93 27.08 -9.37
C CYS A 299 -12.20 28.26 -10.29
N ASP A 300 -13.41 28.36 -10.84
CA ASP A 300 -13.86 29.41 -11.77
C ASP A 300 -12.97 29.58 -13.01
N HIS A 301 -12.12 28.58 -13.30
CA HIS A 301 -11.28 28.62 -14.49
C HIS A 301 -12.16 28.45 -15.73
N PRO A 302 -12.02 29.30 -16.76
CA PRO A 302 -12.76 29.16 -18.00
C PRO A 302 -12.43 27.83 -18.68
N LEU A 303 -13.46 27.12 -19.11
CA LEU A 303 -13.41 25.84 -19.79
C LEU A 303 -13.72 26.02 -21.27
N SER A 304 -12.80 25.58 -22.12
CA SER A 304 -13.02 25.44 -23.55
C SER A 304 -12.51 24.08 -24.02
N GLY A 305 -13.34 23.36 -24.77
CA GLY A 305 -13.02 22.03 -25.29
C GLY A 305 -13.51 20.89 -24.39
N GLU A 306 -12.78 20.56 -23.32
CA GLU A 306 -13.08 19.39 -22.47
C GLU A 306 -13.41 19.77 -21.02
N GLY A 307 -14.48 19.20 -20.48
CA GLY A 307 -14.86 19.27 -19.07
C GLY A 307 -15.26 17.90 -18.51
N PHE A 308 -15.33 17.79 -17.19
CA PHE A 308 -15.69 16.55 -16.49
C PHE A 308 -16.95 16.78 -15.66
N THR A 309 -18.03 16.09 -16.00
CA THR A 309 -19.33 16.28 -15.35
C THR A 309 -19.57 15.26 -14.24
N CYS A 310 -19.98 15.74 -13.07
CA CYS A 310 -20.44 14.88 -11.98
C CYS A 310 -21.81 14.26 -12.30
N LYS A 311 -21.91 12.93 -12.18
CA LYS A 311 -23.15 12.18 -12.46
C LYS A 311 -24.31 12.48 -11.51
N SER A 312 -24.02 12.96 -10.30
CA SER A 312 -25.03 13.17 -9.26
C SER A 312 -25.65 14.58 -9.32
N CYS A 313 -24.82 15.62 -9.43
CA CYS A 313 -25.29 17.01 -9.41
C CYS A 313 -25.20 17.73 -10.77
N GLY A 314 -24.58 17.12 -11.78
CA GLY A 314 -24.43 17.72 -13.11
C GLY A 314 -23.39 18.83 -13.23
N ALA A 315 -22.69 19.18 -12.14
CA ALA A 315 -21.64 20.21 -12.18
C ALA A 315 -20.44 19.80 -13.04
N ILE A 316 -19.83 20.78 -13.71
CA ILE A 316 -18.70 20.60 -14.62
C ILE A 316 -17.42 21.07 -13.94
N PHE A 317 -16.37 20.26 -14.04
CA PHE A 317 -15.06 20.52 -13.46
C PHE A 317 -13.96 20.49 -14.53
N CYS A 318 -12.91 21.28 -14.34
CA CYS A 318 -11.70 21.19 -15.15
C CYS A 318 -10.91 19.90 -14.84
N PHE A 319 -9.94 19.58 -15.69
CA PHE A 319 -9.11 18.40 -15.51
C PHE A 319 -8.35 18.37 -14.18
N ASP A 320 -7.83 19.51 -13.73
CA ASP A 320 -7.06 19.58 -12.48
C ASP A 320 -7.95 19.46 -11.24
N CYS A 321 -9.16 20.02 -11.30
CA CYS A 321 -10.16 19.81 -10.26
C CYS A 321 -10.61 18.35 -10.22
N ASP A 322 -10.83 17.72 -11.37
CA ASP A 322 -11.12 16.28 -11.44
C ASP A 322 -10.02 15.44 -10.75
N ILE A 323 -8.73 15.75 -10.96
CA ILE A 323 -7.61 15.12 -10.24
C ILE A 323 -7.77 15.29 -8.75
N LEU A 324 -7.89 16.54 -8.29
CA LEU A 324 -7.91 16.86 -6.88
C LEU A 324 -9.09 16.19 -6.15
N LEU A 325 -10.26 16.19 -6.81
CA LEU A 325 -11.48 15.58 -6.28
C LEU A 325 -11.36 14.06 -6.18
N HIS A 326 -10.73 13.38 -7.13
CA HIS A 326 -10.61 11.92 -7.12
C HIS A 326 -9.39 11.38 -6.36
N GLU A 327 -8.30 12.14 -6.24
CA GLU A 327 -7.05 11.72 -5.58
C GLU A 327 -6.94 12.17 -4.13
N SER A 328 -7.45 13.36 -3.78
CA SER A 328 -7.24 13.96 -2.46
C SER A 328 -8.52 14.08 -1.64
N LEU A 329 -9.57 14.66 -2.23
CA LEU A 329 -10.80 14.99 -1.51
C LEU A 329 -11.79 13.82 -1.44
N HIS A 330 -11.84 13.00 -2.49
CA HIS A 330 -12.75 11.87 -2.69
C HIS A 330 -14.24 12.21 -2.55
N VAL A 331 -14.62 13.47 -2.74
CA VAL A 331 -15.97 13.99 -2.60
C VAL A 331 -16.17 15.10 -3.62
N CYS A 332 -17.35 15.18 -4.24
CA CYS A 332 -17.72 16.31 -5.08
C CYS A 332 -18.24 17.45 -4.19
N PRO A 333 -17.66 18.65 -4.23
CA PRO A 333 -18.04 19.76 -3.35
C PRO A 333 -19.48 20.22 -3.59
N ASN A 334 -20.00 20.11 -4.83
CA ASN A 334 -21.37 20.49 -5.16
C ASN A 334 -22.42 19.43 -4.77
N CYS A 335 -22.01 18.24 -4.32
CA CYS A 335 -22.92 17.20 -3.83
C CYS A 335 -23.08 17.21 -2.30
N VAL A 336 -22.25 17.98 -1.60
CA VAL A 336 -22.27 18.14 -0.13
C VAL A 336 -23.03 19.41 0.20
#